data_AF-A0A843TU21-F1
#
_entry.id   AF-A0A843TU21-F1
#
_cell.length_a   1.000
_cell.length_b   1.000
_cell.length_c   1.000
_cell.angle_alpha   90.00
_cell.angle_beta   90.00
_cell.angle_gamma   90.00
#
_symmetry.space_group_name_H-M   'P 1'
#
loop_
_entity.id
_entity.type
_entity.pdbx_description
1 polymer ?
#
loop_
_entity_poly.entity_id
_entity_poly.type
_entity_poly.pdbx_seq_one_letter_code
_entity_poly.pdbx_strand_id
1 'polypeptide(L)'
;MSGSLHINLVLIAFCLTNKPESVSKMLVNQMLLCLGSIFGTLDNGGKLRLLSVIDQCLKGGKKHSSHVASVTNACVVLLAGIKVVLTLRVQTVENDILNSMQLIFQSILAEGDINAAQRRACSEGLGLLARLGNDSYTARMARSLLSELTTTTDPNYIGSLALSLGCIHLR
;
A
#
# COMPACT_ATOMS: atom_id res chain seq x y z
N MET A 1 6.16 -1.41 28.55
CA MET A 1 5.32 -1.50 27.34
C MET A 1 6.10 -1.47 26.01
N SER A 2 7.44 -1.53 26.01
CA SER A 2 8.27 -1.55 24.78
C SER A 2 8.35 -2.93 24.08
N GLY A 3 8.07 -4.02 24.81
CA GLY A 3 8.26 -5.40 24.31
C GLY A 3 7.21 -5.91 23.30
N SER A 4 6.00 -5.32 23.25
CA SER A 4 4.94 -5.75 22.32
C SER A 4 5.15 -5.22 20.89
N LEU A 5 5.84 -4.08 20.75
CA LEU A 5 6.16 -3.50 19.45
C LEU A 5 7.22 -4.32 18.70
N HIS A 6 8.18 -4.90 19.43
CA HIS A 6 9.24 -5.73 18.84
C HIS A 6 8.71 -7.06 18.30
N ILE A 7 7.77 -7.70 19.02
CA ILE A 7 7.10 -8.93 18.56
C ILE A 7 6.23 -8.65 17.32
N ASN A 8 5.54 -7.51 17.28
CA ASN A 8 4.76 -7.10 16.11
C ASN A 8 5.65 -6.78 14.89
N LEU A 9 6.81 -6.15 15.09
CA LEU A 9 7.77 -5.90 14.00
C LEU A 9 8.33 -7.21 13.43
N VAL A 10 8.58 -8.22 14.28
CA VAL A 10 9.02 -9.55 13.85
C VAL A 10 7.89 -10.26 13.11
N LEU A 11 6.63 -10.13 13.53
CA LEU A 11 5.47 -10.68 12.82
C LEU A 11 5.24 -10.01 11.45
N ILE A 12 5.44 -8.68 11.36
CA ILE A 12 5.37 -7.90 10.12
C ILE A 12 6.51 -8.29 9.17
N ALA A 13 7.74 -8.42 9.67
CA ALA A 13 8.89 -8.89 8.89
C ALA A 13 8.72 -10.36 8.43
N PHE A 14 8.14 -11.20 9.28
CA PHE A 14 7.83 -12.60 8.96
C PHE A 14 6.70 -12.74 7.93
N CYS A 15 5.70 -11.86 7.98
CA CYS A 15 4.60 -11.82 7.01
C CYS A 15 5.04 -11.23 5.67
N LEU A 16 6.02 -10.33 5.62
CA LEU A 16 6.52 -9.76 4.36
C LEU A 16 7.51 -10.68 3.62
N THR A 17 8.10 -11.69 4.27
CA THR A 17 9.20 -12.49 3.68
C THR A 17 8.83 -13.92 3.26
N ASN A 18 7.69 -14.47 3.69
CA ASN A 18 7.39 -15.89 3.48
C ASN A 18 6.60 -16.18 2.20
N LYS A 19 7.11 -17.13 1.41
CA LYS A 19 6.45 -17.79 0.29
C LYS A 19 5.62 -18.95 0.88
N PRO A 20 4.28 -18.89 0.96
CA PRO A 20 3.57 -19.87 1.77
C PRO A 20 3.24 -21.15 0.96
N GLU A 21 3.26 -22.32 1.60
CA GLU A 21 2.66 -23.58 1.14
C GLU A 21 1.18 -23.66 1.57
N SER A 22 0.37 -24.54 0.97
CA SER A 22 -1.10 -24.38 0.86
C SER A 22 -1.88 -24.04 2.14
N VAL A 23 -1.63 -24.71 3.28
CA VAL A 23 -2.30 -24.39 4.57
C VAL A 23 -1.74 -23.12 5.20
N SER A 24 -0.44 -22.84 5.02
CA SER A 24 0.16 -21.59 5.50
C SER A 24 -0.28 -20.39 4.67
N LYS A 25 -0.68 -20.56 3.40
CA LYS A 25 -1.22 -19.45 2.57
C LYS A 25 -2.48 -18.85 3.17
N MET A 26 -3.43 -19.68 3.61
CA MET A 26 -4.68 -19.17 4.17
C MET A 26 -4.43 -18.42 5.48
N LEU A 27 -3.59 -18.98 6.36
CA LEU A 27 -3.22 -18.35 7.62
C LEU A 27 -2.49 -17.02 7.39
N VAL A 28 -1.52 -16.98 6.49
CA VAL A 28 -0.78 -15.76 6.11
C VAL A 28 -1.75 -14.71 5.57
N ASN A 29 -2.68 -15.08 4.69
CA ASN A 29 -3.68 -14.14 4.18
C ASN A 29 -4.54 -13.56 5.31
N GLN A 30 -5.00 -14.38 6.26
CA GLN A 30 -5.77 -13.91 7.42
C GLN A 30 -4.94 -13.00 8.33
N MET A 31 -3.65 -13.30 8.53
CA MET A 31 -2.74 -12.45 9.29
C MET A 31 -2.53 -11.09 8.61
N LEU A 32 -2.36 -11.07 7.28
CA LEU A 32 -2.21 -9.83 6.52
C LEU A 32 -3.49 -8.97 6.58
N LEU A 33 -4.66 -9.59 6.49
CA LEU A 33 -5.94 -8.90 6.66
C LEU A 33 -6.09 -8.35 8.08
N CYS A 34 -5.73 -9.14 9.11
CA CYS A 34 -5.73 -8.70 10.49
C CYS A 34 -4.78 -7.51 10.70
N LEU A 35 -3.58 -7.56 10.13
CA LEU A 35 -2.62 -6.46 10.17
C LEU A 35 -3.17 -5.19 9.50
N GLY A 36 -3.87 -5.34 8.37
CA GLY A 36 -4.60 -4.23 7.74
C GLY A 36 -5.67 -3.64 8.66
N SER A 37 -6.46 -4.49 9.33
CA SER A 37 -7.45 -4.01 10.31
C SER A 37 -6.80 -3.27 11.48
N ILE A 38 -5.69 -3.79 12.02
CA ILE A 38 -4.90 -3.09 13.05
C ILE A 38 -4.46 -1.73 12.53
N PHE A 39 -3.85 -1.68 11.34
CA PHE A 39 -3.43 -0.43 10.70
C PHE A 39 -4.55 0.61 10.66
N GLY A 40 -5.77 0.21 10.29
CA GLY A 40 -6.91 1.12 10.21
C GLY A 40 -7.33 1.72 11.55
N THR A 41 -7.03 1.03 12.66
CA THR A 41 -7.34 1.44 14.04
C THR A 41 -6.20 2.18 14.76
N LEU A 42 -4.99 2.20 14.20
CA LEU A 42 -3.85 2.91 14.77
C LEU A 42 -4.07 4.43 14.79
N ASP A 43 -3.44 5.12 15.73
CA ASP A 43 -3.29 6.57 15.70
C ASP A 43 -2.36 6.99 14.54
N ASN A 44 -2.29 8.30 14.24
CA ASN A 44 -1.49 8.80 13.13
C ASN A 44 0.01 8.46 13.29
N GLY A 45 0.54 8.47 14.52
CA GLY A 45 1.92 8.08 14.81
C GLY A 45 2.16 6.59 14.57
N GLY A 46 1.24 5.73 14.98
CA GLY A 46 1.27 4.29 14.70
C GLY A 46 1.22 3.98 13.20
N LYS A 47 0.33 4.65 12.46
CA LYS A 47 0.21 4.50 11.00
C LYS A 47 1.52 4.85 10.29
N LEU A 48 2.13 5.99 10.60
CA LEU A 48 3.41 6.41 10.01
C LEU A 48 4.55 5.43 10.30
N ARG A 49 4.66 4.92 11.53
CA ARG A 49 5.67 3.93 11.89
C ARG A 49 5.51 2.65 11.06
N LEU A 50 4.29 2.15 10.91
CA LEU A 50 4.03 0.95 10.12
C LEU A 50 4.34 1.17 8.63
N LEU A 51 3.96 2.32 8.07
CA LEU A 51 4.29 2.68 6.68
C LEU A 51 5.81 2.76 6.46
N SER A 52 6.55 3.34 7.40
CA SER A 52 8.02 3.38 7.33
C SER A 52 8.64 1.98 7.33
N VAL A 53 8.10 1.03 8.11
CA VAL A 53 8.59 -0.36 8.11
C VAL A 53 8.30 -1.02 6.77
N ILE A 54 7.09 -0.85 6.22
CA ILE A 54 6.71 -1.40 4.91
C ILE A 54 7.65 -0.85 3.81
N ASP A 55 7.85 0.47 3.77
CA ASP A 55 8.72 1.12 2.78
C ASP A 55 10.16 0.62 2.87
N GLN A 56 10.71 0.49 4.08
CA GLN A 56 12.05 -0.07 4.29
C GLN A 56 12.16 -1.53 3.83
N CYS A 57 11.15 -2.36 4.13
CA CYS A 57 11.11 -3.75 3.68
C CYS A 57 11.09 -3.87 2.15
N LEU A 58 10.32 -3.02 1.47
CA LEU A 58 10.27 -3.01 0.00
C LEU A 58 11.59 -2.53 -0.60
N LYS A 59 12.21 -1.50 -0.05
CA LYS A 59 13.50 -0.97 -0.52
C LYS A 59 14.65 -1.95 -0.29
N GLY A 60 14.70 -2.61 0.87
CA GLY A 60 15.73 -3.60 1.20
C GLY A 60 15.55 -4.94 0.47
N GLY A 61 14.32 -5.27 0.07
CA GLY A 61 13.95 -6.55 -0.52
C GLY A 61 14.26 -6.71 -2.02
N LYS A 62 14.59 -5.63 -2.75
CA LYS A 62 14.67 -5.63 -4.24
C LYS A 62 15.63 -6.66 -4.86
N LYS A 63 16.59 -7.20 -4.09
CA LYS A 63 17.57 -8.20 -4.56
C LYS A 63 17.25 -9.64 -4.12
N HIS A 64 16.18 -9.84 -3.34
CA HIS A 64 15.87 -11.14 -2.74
C HIS A 64 14.73 -11.84 -3.50
N SER A 65 14.78 -13.17 -3.59
CA SER A 65 13.80 -14.01 -4.31
C SER A 65 12.38 -13.94 -3.72
N SER A 66 12.21 -13.31 -2.56
CA SER A 66 10.93 -13.08 -1.89
C SER A 66 10.30 -11.72 -2.20
N HIS A 67 10.95 -10.84 -2.97
CA HIS A 67 10.47 -9.46 -3.21
C HIS A 67 9.03 -9.39 -3.74
N VAL A 68 8.69 -10.26 -4.70
CA VAL A 68 7.34 -10.34 -5.27
C VAL A 68 6.30 -10.71 -4.20
N ALA A 69 6.65 -11.56 -3.24
CA ALA A 69 5.78 -11.87 -2.11
C ALA A 69 5.64 -10.66 -1.17
N SER A 70 6.74 -9.97 -0.86
CA SER A 70 6.74 -8.73 -0.05
C SER A 70 5.83 -7.66 -0.64
N VAL A 71 5.93 -7.41 -1.96
CA VAL A 71 5.08 -6.45 -2.67
C VAL A 71 3.61 -6.85 -2.59
N THR A 72 3.31 -8.13 -2.81
CA THR A 72 1.92 -8.64 -2.71
C THR A 72 1.37 -8.43 -1.29
N ASN A 73 2.15 -8.77 -0.28
CA ASN A 73 1.73 -8.69 1.11
C ASN A 73 1.55 -7.24 1.57
N ALA A 74 2.44 -6.33 1.13
CA ALA A 74 2.28 -4.90 1.34
C ALA A 74 0.98 -4.37 0.70
N CYS A 75 0.68 -4.78 -0.55
CA CYS A 75 -0.57 -4.41 -1.21
C CYS A 75 -1.81 -4.87 -0.41
N VAL A 76 -1.81 -6.11 0.08
CA VAL A 76 -2.92 -6.66 0.87
C VAL A 76 -3.12 -5.87 2.17
N VAL A 77 -2.05 -5.64 2.92
CA VAL A 77 -2.10 -4.92 4.20
C VAL A 77 -2.60 -3.49 4.01
N LEU A 78 -2.04 -2.76 3.03
CA LEU A 78 -2.42 -1.37 2.76
C LEU A 78 -3.86 -1.26 2.28
N LEU A 79 -4.31 -2.12 1.35
CA LEU A 79 -5.69 -2.11 0.86
C LEU A 79 -6.69 -2.45 1.97
N ALA A 80 -6.41 -3.48 2.78
CA ALA A 80 -7.25 -3.85 3.91
C ALA A 80 -7.32 -2.69 4.92
N GLY A 81 -6.18 -2.08 5.24
CA GLY A 81 -6.11 -0.94 6.14
C GLY A 81 -6.88 0.28 5.65
N ILE A 82 -6.70 0.68 4.39
CA ILE A 82 -7.44 1.79 3.78
C ILE A 82 -8.95 1.53 3.81
N LYS A 83 -9.39 0.31 3.50
CA LYS A 83 -10.81 -0.07 3.56
C LYS A 83 -11.38 0.04 4.97
N VAL A 84 -10.62 -0.35 5.99
CA VAL A 84 -11.03 -0.21 7.40
C VAL A 84 -11.12 1.26 7.79
N VAL A 85 -10.13 2.10 7.43
CA VAL A 85 -10.19 3.54 7.70
C VAL A 85 -11.42 4.18 7.04
N LEU A 86 -11.70 3.83 5.78
CA LEU A 86 -12.89 4.29 5.06
C LEU A 86 -14.21 3.83 5.72
N THR A 87 -14.24 2.62 6.27
CA THR A 87 -15.42 2.05 6.92
C THR A 87 -15.68 2.70 8.27
N LEU A 88 -14.61 2.94 9.04
CA LEU A 88 -14.73 3.53 10.38
C LEU A 88 -15.21 4.98 10.30
N ARG A 89 -14.80 5.77 9.29
CA ARG A 89 -15.18 7.20 9.13
C ARG A 89 -14.91 8.09 10.36
N VAL A 90 -14.19 7.60 11.38
CA VAL A 90 -14.05 8.28 12.68
C VAL A 90 -12.94 9.32 12.68
N GLN A 91 -11.93 9.21 11.79
CA GLN A 91 -10.70 9.99 11.92
C GLN A 91 -10.25 10.62 10.60
N THR A 92 -9.96 11.92 10.63
CA THR A 92 -9.25 12.62 9.57
C THR A 92 -7.84 12.07 9.48
N VAL A 93 -7.52 11.38 8.38
CA VAL A 93 -6.17 10.91 8.10
C VAL A 93 -5.33 12.12 7.72
N GLU A 94 -4.18 12.29 8.38
CA GLU A 94 -3.24 13.37 8.07
C GLU A 94 -2.65 13.21 6.66
N ASN A 95 -2.38 14.35 6.02
CA ASN A 95 -1.80 14.40 4.68
C ASN A 95 -0.47 13.64 4.58
N ASP A 96 0.32 13.59 5.64
CA ASP A 96 1.61 12.90 5.65
C ASP A 96 1.44 11.38 5.51
N ILE A 97 0.40 10.81 6.12
CA ILE A 97 0.05 9.40 5.98
C ILE A 97 -0.41 9.11 4.56
N LEU A 98 -1.29 9.97 4.02
CA LEU A 98 -1.77 9.82 2.64
C LEU A 98 -0.63 9.91 1.63
N ASN A 99 0.25 10.91 1.78
CA ASN A 99 1.44 11.07 0.95
C ASN A 99 2.37 9.85 1.05
N SER A 100 2.59 9.33 2.25
CA SER A 100 3.44 8.15 2.46
C SER A 100 2.87 6.90 1.77
N MET A 101 1.56 6.66 1.88
CA MET A 101 0.89 5.56 1.15
C MET A 101 0.96 5.76 -0.37
N GLN A 102 0.73 6.99 -0.85
CA GLN A 102 0.82 7.33 -2.27
C GLN A 102 2.21 6.99 -2.82
N LEU A 103 3.27 7.41 -2.11
CA LEU A 103 4.65 7.14 -2.50
C LEU A 103 4.98 5.64 -2.52
N ILE A 104 4.47 4.85 -1.56
CA ILE A 104 4.66 3.40 -1.56
C ILE A 104 3.99 2.78 -2.79
N PHE A 105 2.73 3.12 -3.10
CA PHE A 105 2.05 2.58 -4.27
C PHE A 105 2.72 3.00 -5.58
N GLN A 106 3.11 4.27 -5.72
CA GLN A 106 3.84 4.73 -6.91
C GLN A 106 5.21 4.06 -7.03
N SER A 107 5.94 3.90 -5.92
CA SER A 107 7.20 3.17 -5.92
C SER A 107 7.04 1.73 -6.37
N ILE A 108 5.97 1.04 -5.96
CA ILE A 108 5.67 -0.32 -6.43
C ILE A 108 5.34 -0.30 -7.91
N LEU A 109 4.47 0.61 -8.38
CA LEU A 109 4.06 0.68 -9.77
C LEU A 109 5.23 0.96 -10.73
N ALA A 110 6.18 1.78 -10.30
CA ALA A 110 7.39 2.11 -11.02
C ALA A 110 8.37 0.92 -11.12
N GLU A 111 8.16 -0.15 -10.36
CA GLU A 111 8.92 -1.39 -10.54
C GLU A 111 8.44 -2.10 -11.81
N GLY A 112 9.38 -2.51 -12.67
CA GLY A 112 9.06 -3.21 -13.92
C GLY A 112 8.57 -4.64 -13.71
N ASP A 113 9.09 -5.33 -12.68
CA ASP A 113 8.93 -6.76 -12.43
C ASP A 113 7.76 -7.11 -11.48
N ILE A 114 6.65 -6.38 -11.59
CA ILE A 114 5.43 -6.62 -10.82
C ILE A 114 4.32 -7.22 -11.69
N ASN A 115 3.51 -8.08 -11.09
CA ASN A 115 2.41 -8.76 -11.78
C ASN A 115 1.15 -7.89 -11.92
N ALA A 116 0.22 -8.32 -12.78
CA ALA A 116 -1.02 -7.59 -13.04
C ALA A 116 -1.90 -7.39 -11.79
N ALA A 117 -1.88 -8.32 -10.84
CA ALA A 117 -2.66 -8.20 -9.60
C ALA A 117 -2.08 -7.10 -8.69
N GLN A 118 -0.75 -6.99 -8.59
CA GLN A 118 -0.07 -5.93 -7.85
C GLN A 118 -0.33 -4.55 -8.49
N ARG A 119 -0.26 -4.45 -9.82
CA ARG A 119 -0.59 -3.21 -10.55
C ARG A 119 -2.02 -2.76 -10.28
N ARG A 120 -2.98 -3.68 -10.36
CA ARG A 120 -4.39 -3.41 -10.04
C ARG A 120 -4.57 -2.99 -8.59
N ALA A 121 -3.94 -3.69 -7.65
CA ALA A 121 -4.03 -3.41 -6.23
C ALA A 121 -3.50 -2.01 -5.89
N CYS A 122 -2.35 -1.62 -6.45
CA CYS A 122 -1.79 -0.27 -6.24
C CYS A 122 -2.69 0.81 -6.86
N SER A 123 -3.23 0.55 -8.06
CA SER A 123 -4.11 1.51 -8.75
C SER A 123 -5.44 1.72 -8.00
N GLU A 124 -6.06 0.63 -7.53
CA GLU A 124 -7.23 0.68 -6.64
C GLU A 124 -6.89 1.41 -5.34
N GLY A 125 -5.72 1.12 -4.74
CA GLY A 125 -5.22 1.77 -3.55
C GLY A 125 -5.14 3.28 -3.69
N LEU A 126 -4.53 3.78 -4.78
CA LEU A 126 -4.47 5.21 -5.11
C LEU A 126 -5.86 5.83 -5.26
N GLY A 127 -6.81 5.12 -5.88
CA GLY A 127 -8.21 5.56 -5.95
C GLY A 127 -8.87 5.65 -4.57
N LEU A 128 -8.62 4.69 -3.68
CA LEU A 128 -9.14 4.72 -2.31
C LEU A 128 -8.51 5.84 -1.47
N LEU A 129 -7.23 6.18 -1.69
CA LEU A 129 -6.60 7.34 -1.06
C LEU A 129 -7.28 8.65 -1.46
N ALA A 130 -7.73 8.79 -2.72
CA ALA A 130 -8.48 9.96 -3.17
C ALA A 130 -9.84 10.10 -2.46
N ARG A 131 -10.41 9.00 -1.96
CA ARG A 131 -11.66 9.01 -1.17
C ARG A 131 -11.42 9.34 0.30
N LEU A 132 -10.23 9.02 0.82
CA LEU A 132 -9.81 9.39 2.17
C LEU A 132 -9.32 10.84 2.26
N GLY A 133 -8.66 11.32 1.21
CA GLY A 133 -8.17 12.69 1.12
C GLY A 133 -9.29 13.71 0.90
N ASN A 134 -8.96 14.98 1.18
CA ASN A 134 -9.82 16.09 0.79
C ASN A 134 -9.69 16.40 -0.72
N ASP A 135 -10.56 17.27 -1.23
CA ASP A 135 -10.59 17.57 -2.66
C ASP A 135 -9.28 18.21 -3.16
N SER A 136 -8.60 18.98 -2.31
CA SER A 136 -7.29 19.56 -2.60
C SER A 136 -6.20 18.49 -2.76
N TYR A 137 -6.17 17.51 -1.85
CA TYR A 137 -5.27 16.36 -1.92
C TYR A 137 -5.52 15.55 -3.20
N THR A 138 -6.79 15.25 -3.48
CA THR A 138 -7.19 14.46 -4.66
C THR A 138 -6.83 15.17 -5.95
N ALA A 139 -7.08 16.48 -6.06
CA ALA A 139 -6.70 17.27 -7.22
C ALA A 139 -5.16 17.37 -7.39
N ARG A 140 -4.40 17.42 -6.29
CA ARG A 140 -2.93 17.39 -6.33
C ARG A 140 -2.42 16.03 -6.82
N MET A 141 -2.95 14.95 -6.27
CA MET A 141 -2.56 13.58 -6.63
C MET A 141 -2.90 13.27 -8.10
N ALA A 142 -4.10 13.61 -8.57
CA ALA A 142 -4.50 13.43 -9.96
C ALA A 142 -3.58 14.18 -10.93
N ARG A 143 -3.23 15.44 -10.62
CA ARG A 143 -2.27 16.21 -11.43
C ARG A 143 -0.87 15.61 -11.44
N SER A 144 -0.41 15.09 -10.30
CA SER A 144 0.87 14.40 -10.18
C SER A 144 0.93 13.18 -11.11
N LEU A 145 -0.11 12.33 -11.07
CA LEU A 145 -0.20 11.13 -11.92
C LEU A 145 -0.36 11.48 -13.40
N LEU A 146 -1.10 12.54 -13.73
CA LEU A 146 -1.26 13.02 -15.11
C LEU A 146 0.07 13.52 -15.68
N SER A 147 0.83 14.29 -14.89
CA SER A 147 2.16 14.74 -15.29
C SER A 147 3.06 13.54 -15.57
N GLU A 148 3.07 12.55 -14.68
CA GLU A 148 3.89 11.35 -14.83
C GLU A 148 3.51 10.51 -16.06
N LEU A 149 2.21 10.38 -16.32
CA LEU A 149 1.65 9.69 -17.50
C LEU A 149 2.18 10.27 -18.81
N THR A 150 2.34 11.59 -18.90
CA THR A 150 2.87 12.25 -20.11
C THR A 150 4.38 12.07 -20.30
N THR A 151 5.10 11.73 -19.23
CA THR A 151 6.57 11.64 -19.23
C THR A 151 7.10 10.22 -19.37
N THR A 152 6.31 9.21 -19.03
CA THR A 152 6.77 7.82 -19.01
C THR A 152 6.58 7.13 -20.35
N THR A 153 7.49 6.21 -20.67
CA THR A 153 7.51 5.45 -21.94
C THR A 153 7.17 3.98 -21.76
N ASP A 154 7.08 3.47 -20.52
CA ASP A 154 6.74 2.07 -20.25
C ASP A 154 5.22 1.85 -20.37
N PRO A 155 4.73 1.08 -21.36
CA PRO A 155 3.30 0.86 -21.57
C PRO A 155 2.60 0.24 -20.35
N ASN A 156 3.28 -0.61 -19.57
CA ASN A 156 2.69 -1.23 -18.38
C ASN A 156 2.49 -0.20 -17.26
N TYR A 157 3.44 0.71 -17.11
CA TYR A 157 3.35 1.81 -16.17
C TYR A 157 2.31 2.83 -16.59
N ILE A 158 2.28 3.23 -17.88
CA ILE A 158 1.24 4.09 -18.48
C ILE A 158 -0.14 3.51 -18.18
N GLY A 159 -0.35 2.22 -18.43
CA GLY A 159 -1.62 1.55 -18.16
C GLY A 159 -2.00 1.58 -16.67
N SER A 160 -1.02 1.44 -15.77
CA SER A 160 -1.24 1.51 -14.32
C SER A 160 -1.63 2.92 -13.87
N LEU A 161 -0.98 3.95 -14.41
CA LEU A 161 -1.30 5.36 -14.13
C LEU A 161 -2.69 5.72 -14.68
N ALA A 162 -3.01 5.31 -15.90
CA ALA A 162 -4.33 5.51 -16.50
C ALA A 162 -5.44 4.83 -15.66
N LEU A 163 -5.20 3.59 -15.22
CA LEU A 163 -6.12 2.88 -14.33
C LEU A 163 -6.30 3.62 -12.99
N SER A 164 -5.20 4.09 -12.40
CA SER A 164 -5.22 4.85 -11.15
C SER A 164 -6.04 6.14 -11.27
N LEU A 165 -5.85 6.89 -12.36
CA LEU A 165 -6.63 8.08 -12.69
C LEU A 165 -8.12 7.74 -12.86
N GLY A 166 -8.44 6.63 -13.51
CA GLY A 166 -9.82 6.12 -13.62
C GLY A 166 -10.43 5.81 -12.25
N CYS A 167 -9.69 5.15 -11.36
CA CYS A 167 -10.14 4.86 -9.99
C CYS A 167 -10.34 6.12 -9.14
N ILE A 168 -9.59 7.20 -9.39
CA ILE A 168 -9.77 8.50 -8.74
C ILE A 168 -11.05 9.19 -9.24
N HIS A 169 -11.36 9.07 -10.53
CA HIS A 169 -12.51 9.71 -11.15
C HIS A 169 -13.85 9.04 -10.79
N LEU A 170 -13.84 7.75 -10.43
CA LEU A 170 -15.03 6.96 -10.06
C LEU A 170 -15.59 7.30 -8.65
N ARG A 171 -15.39 8.53 -8.16
CA ARG A 171 -15.78 8.97 -6.82
C ARG A 171 -17.29 9.16 -6.66
#